data_AF-A0AAJ2GZW6-F1
#
_entry.id   AF-A0AAJ2GZW6-F1
#
_cell.length_a   1.000
_cell.length_b   1.000
_cell.length_c   1.000
_cell.angle_alpha   90.00
_cell.angle_beta   90.00
_cell.angle_gamma   90.00
#
_symmetry.space_group_name_H-M   'P 1'
#
loop_
_entity.id
_entity.type
_entity.pdbx_description
1 polymer ?
#
loop_
_entity_poly.entity_id
_entity_poly.type
_entity_poly.pdbx_seq_one_letter_code
_entity_poly.pdbx_strand_id
1 'polypeptide(L)'
;MLNSSNMLDEKAIHALVNLTQLVNQRLCEFYQHYQHSQELQISQKNDSSPVTEADLAAHHLIEQGLNQLTPTIPVLSEESSSYELRHQWQQFWLVDPLDGTREFINKTGEFTVNIALIISGQVVLSLIGVPTLGRIYFSQKDQPVYCIDDTAQGLQWTQRGIAPVNLDHWSVAMSRRSEKRVY
;
A
#
# COMPACT_ATOMS: atom_id res chain seq x y z
N MET A 1 -15.45 -4.09 -12.55
CA MET A 1 -14.57 -4.34 -13.72
C MET A 1 -14.12 -3.01 -14.31
N LEU A 2 -13.04 -2.97 -15.09
CA LEU A 2 -12.60 -1.74 -15.77
C LEU A 2 -13.63 -1.30 -16.82
N ASN A 3 -13.93 -0.01 -16.88
CA ASN A 3 -14.79 0.59 -17.91
C ASN A 3 -13.98 1.00 -19.15
N SER A 4 -14.66 1.56 -20.15
CA SER A 4 -14.07 2.04 -21.42
C SER A 4 -12.98 3.11 -21.24
N SER A 5 -12.90 3.73 -20.06
CA SER A 5 -11.90 4.75 -19.68
C SER A 5 -10.79 4.18 -18.80
N ASN A 6 -10.67 2.85 -18.68
CA ASN A 6 -9.74 2.18 -17.77
C ASN A 6 -9.96 2.49 -16.28
N MET A 7 -11.14 2.96 -15.89
CA MET A 7 -11.48 3.20 -14.49
C MET A 7 -12.20 1.98 -13.91
N LEU A 8 -11.94 1.65 -12.65
CA LEU A 8 -12.79 0.72 -11.90
C LEU A 8 -14.17 1.33 -11.68
N ASP A 9 -15.21 0.50 -11.82
CA ASP A 9 -16.57 0.85 -11.42
C ASP A 9 -16.70 1.00 -9.89
N GLU A 10 -17.77 1.66 -9.45
CA GLU A 10 -18.06 1.93 -8.05
C GLU A 10 -18.03 0.67 -7.19
N LYS A 11 -18.62 -0.43 -7.68
CA LYS A 11 -18.62 -1.72 -6.98
C LYS A 11 -17.20 -2.24 -6.72
N ALA A 12 -16.32 -2.17 -7.72
CA ALA A 12 -14.93 -2.61 -7.58
C ALA A 12 -14.13 -1.66 -6.67
N ILE A 13 -14.41 -0.35 -6.70
CA ILE A 13 -13.80 0.62 -5.77
C ILE A 13 -14.16 0.27 -4.33
N HIS A 14 -15.46 0.08 -4.03
CA HIS A 14 -15.89 -0.31 -2.69
C HIS A 14 -15.27 -1.63 -2.24
N ALA A 15 -15.17 -2.62 -3.13
CA ALA A 15 -14.55 -3.90 -2.79
C ALA A 15 -13.04 -3.77 -2.54
N LEU A 16 -12.34 -2.90 -3.27
CA LEU A 16 -10.93 -2.61 -3.04
C LEU A 16 -10.69 -1.88 -1.71
N VAL A 17 -11.57 -0.93 -1.37
CA VAL A 17 -11.53 -0.24 -0.07
C VAL A 17 -11.77 -1.23 1.07
N ASN A 18 -12.78 -2.11 0.95
CA ASN A 18 -13.05 -3.13 1.96
C ASN A 18 -11.88 -4.11 2.11
N LEU A 19 -11.26 -4.54 1.00
CA LEU A 19 -10.05 -5.37 1.04
C LEU A 19 -8.94 -4.68 1.82
N THR A 20 -8.73 -3.38 1.58
CA THR A 20 -7.70 -2.61 2.27
C THR A 20 -8.02 -2.46 3.75
N GLN A 21 -9.27 -2.24 4.13
CA GLN A 21 -9.66 -2.21 5.54
C GLN A 21 -9.36 -3.54 6.24
N LEU A 22 -9.66 -4.66 5.59
CA LEU A 22 -9.34 -5.98 6.13
C LEU A 22 -7.83 -6.13 6.36
N VAL A 23 -7.01 -5.68 5.42
CA VAL A 23 -5.54 -5.69 5.56
C VAL A 23 -5.09 -4.78 6.70
N ASN A 24 -5.63 -3.56 6.79
CA ASN A 24 -5.35 -2.63 7.89
C ASN A 24 -5.66 -3.26 9.25
N GLN A 25 -6.84 -3.86 9.40
CA GLN A 25 -7.24 -4.55 10.63
C GLN A 25 -6.28 -5.68 10.96
N ARG A 26 -5.92 -6.50 9.96
CA ARG A 26 -4.98 -7.61 10.16
C ARG A 26 -3.60 -7.14 10.59
N LEU A 27 -3.07 -6.07 9.98
CA LEU A 27 -1.79 -5.48 10.39
C LEU A 27 -1.86 -4.90 11.80
N CYS A 28 -2.97 -4.26 12.18
CA CYS A 28 -3.19 -3.79 13.54
C CYS A 28 -3.21 -4.94 14.57
N GLU A 29 -3.81 -6.08 14.23
CA GLU A 29 -3.79 -7.28 15.10
C GLU A 29 -2.36 -7.76 15.34
N PHE A 30 -1.56 -7.91 14.27
CA PHE A 30 -0.14 -8.28 14.39
C PHE A 30 0.64 -7.25 15.21
N TYR A 31 0.41 -5.97 14.94
CA TYR A 31 1.09 -4.88 15.62
C TYR A 31 0.78 -4.87 17.13
N GLN A 32 -0.49 -5.01 17.50
CA GLN A 32 -0.93 -5.11 18.89
C GLN A 32 -0.38 -6.36 19.56
N HIS A 33 -0.41 -7.51 18.89
CA HIS A 33 0.19 -8.72 19.42
C HIS A 33 1.67 -8.51 19.73
N TYR A 34 2.43 -7.99 18.76
CA TYR A 34 3.85 -7.73 18.92
C TYR A 34 4.18 -6.66 19.97
N GLN A 35 3.29 -5.69 20.21
CA GLN A 35 3.46 -4.77 21.32
C GLN A 35 3.48 -5.50 22.68
N HIS A 36 2.71 -6.58 22.82
CA HIS A 36 2.54 -7.34 24.07
C HIS A 36 3.44 -8.58 24.18
N SER A 37 3.80 -9.22 23.05
CA SER A 37 4.71 -10.37 23.00
C SER A 37 6.01 -9.96 22.30
N GLN A 38 7.18 -10.23 22.90
CA GLN A 38 8.48 -9.96 22.26
C GLN A 38 8.80 -10.94 21.11
N GLU A 39 7.86 -11.79 20.73
CA GLU A 39 8.02 -12.79 19.68
C GLU A 39 7.55 -12.22 18.34
N LEU A 40 8.50 -11.77 17.53
CA LEU A 40 8.28 -11.47 16.12
C LEU A 40 9.24 -12.32 15.31
N GLN A 41 8.70 -13.13 14.40
CA GLN A 41 9.54 -13.79 13.42
C GLN A 41 9.96 -12.76 12.38
N ILE A 42 11.23 -12.34 12.47
CA ILE A 42 11.88 -11.47 11.50
C ILE A 42 12.76 -12.35 10.63
N SER A 43 12.46 -12.38 9.34
CA SER A 43 13.36 -12.90 8.32
C SER A 43 14.04 -11.74 7.59
N GLN A 44 15.11 -12.03 6.85
CA GLN A 44 15.78 -11.05 5.99
C GLN A 44 15.55 -11.41 4.53
N LYS A 45 15.22 -10.41 3.70
CA LYS A 45 15.19 -10.55 2.24
C LYS A 45 16.63 -10.60 1.69
N ASN A 46 16.75 -10.88 0.39
CA ASN A 46 18.04 -10.97 -0.30
C ASN A 46 18.87 -9.66 -0.24
N ASP A 47 18.21 -8.52 -0.06
CA ASP A 47 18.83 -7.20 0.08
C ASP A 47 19.08 -6.79 1.55
N SER A 48 18.92 -7.72 2.50
CA SER A 48 19.02 -7.51 3.95
C SER A 48 17.93 -6.63 4.58
N SER A 49 16.87 -6.29 3.84
CA SER A 49 15.69 -5.66 4.43
C SER A 49 14.93 -6.68 5.31
N PRO A 50 14.32 -6.23 6.43
CA PRO A 50 13.53 -7.12 7.28
C PRO A 50 12.18 -7.45 6.61
N VAL A 51 11.69 -8.65 6.84
CA VAL A 51 10.31 -9.07 6.51
C VAL A 51 9.74 -9.85 7.69
N THR A 52 8.47 -9.62 8.00
CA THR A 52 7.79 -10.26 9.14
C THR A 52 6.61 -11.11 8.68
N GLU A 53 6.05 -11.91 9.59
CA GLU A 53 4.78 -12.61 9.34
C GLU A 53 3.64 -11.64 8.97
N ALA A 54 3.69 -10.39 9.44
CA ALA A 54 2.70 -9.37 9.12
C ALA A 54 2.77 -8.96 7.64
N ASP A 55 3.98 -8.76 7.10
CA ASP A 55 4.21 -8.45 5.69
C ASP A 55 3.67 -9.58 4.80
N LEU A 56 3.99 -10.84 5.12
CA LEU A 56 3.52 -12.01 4.37
C LEU A 56 2.00 -12.20 4.44
N ALA A 57 1.40 -11.97 5.61
CA ALA A 57 -0.04 -12.07 5.77
C ALA A 57 -0.78 -10.98 4.97
N ALA A 58 -0.28 -9.75 5.00
CA ALA A 58 -0.82 -8.64 4.20
C ALA A 58 -0.65 -8.91 2.70
N HIS A 59 0.52 -9.39 2.27
CA HIS A 59 0.78 -9.77 0.88
C HIS A 59 -0.26 -10.79 0.37
N HIS A 60 -0.44 -11.91 1.09
CA HIS A 60 -1.37 -12.96 0.66
C HIS A 60 -2.82 -12.47 0.62
N LEU A 61 -3.26 -11.65 1.60
CA LEU A 61 -4.61 -11.09 1.59
C LEU A 61 -4.84 -10.17 0.38
N ILE A 62 -3.89 -9.28 0.10
CA ILE A 62 -3.98 -8.36 -1.04
C ILE A 62 -3.96 -9.15 -2.35
N GLU A 63 -3.01 -10.08 -2.51
CA GLU A 63 -2.88 -10.88 -3.73
C GLU A 63 -4.16 -11.69 -4.01
N GLN A 64 -4.70 -12.37 -3.00
CA GLN A 64 -5.96 -13.12 -3.12
C GLN A 64 -7.14 -12.20 -3.47
N GLY A 65 -7.26 -11.06 -2.80
CA GLY A 65 -8.34 -10.11 -3.04
C GLY A 65 -8.28 -9.49 -4.45
N LEU A 66 -7.09 -9.08 -4.89
CA LEU A 66 -6.89 -8.53 -6.23
C LEU A 66 -7.11 -9.58 -7.33
N ASN A 67 -6.67 -10.83 -7.12
CA ASN A 67 -6.93 -11.92 -8.04
C ASN A 67 -8.43 -12.23 -8.17
N GLN A 68 -9.22 -12.03 -7.11
CA GLN A 68 -10.69 -12.15 -7.19
C GLN A 68 -11.34 -10.96 -7.89
N LEU A 69 -10.87 -9.73 -7.64
CA LEU A 69 -11.43 -8.51 -8.21
C LEU A 69 -11.10 -8.33 -9.69
N THR A 70 -9.87 -8.67 -10.07
CA THR A 70 -9.30 -8.45 -11.39
C THR A 70 -8.38 -9.61 -11.78
N PRO A 71 -8.92 -10.81 -12.05
CA PRO A 71 -8.14 -12.02 -12.29
C PRO A 71 -7.20 -11.95 -13.51
N THR A 72 -7.41 -10.99 -14.41
CA THR A 72 -6.60 -10.79 -15.61
C THR A 72 -5.48 -9.77 -15.43
N ILE A 73 -5.40 -9.09 -14.28
CA ILE A 73 -4.38 -8.07 -13.99
C ILE A 73 -3.38 -8.66 -13.00
N PRO A 74 -2.12 -8.86 -13.39
CA PRO A 74 -1.11 -9.45 -12.51
C PRO A 74 -0.77 -8.51 -11.36
N VAL A 75 -0.33 -9.09 -10.23
CA VAL A 75 0.13 -8.37 -9.05
C VAL A 75 1.67 -8.35 -9.02
N LEU A 76 2.22 -7.15 -9.12
CA LEU A 76 3.61 -6.85 -8.84
C LEU A 76 3.72 -6.40 -7.38
N SER A 77 4.30 -7.25 -6.54
CA SER A 77 4.61 -6.93 -5.15
C SER A 77 6.10 -7.16 -4.91
N GLU A 78 6.64 -6.55 -3.86
CA GLU A 78 8.03 -6.78 -3.43
C GLU A 78 8.31 -8.27 -3.18
N GLU A 79 7.28 -9.03 -2.78
CA GLU A 79 7.35 -10.46 -2.49
C GLU A 79 7.04 -11.37 -3.71
N SER A 80 6.71 -10.82 -4.89
CA SER A 80 6.27 -11.60 -6.06
C SER A 80 7.34 -11.78 -7.17
N SER A 81 7.14 -12.79 -8.02
CA SER A 81 8.13 -13.46 -8.91
C SER A 81 8.81 -12.62 -10.03
N SER A 82 9.83 -13.22 -10.67
CA SER A 82 10.96 -12.65 -11.45
C SER A 82 10.69 -11.56 -12.50
N TYR A 83 11.66 -10.64 -12.65
CA TYR A 83 11.70 -9.48 -13.55
C TYR A 83 11.40 -9.76 -15.03
N GLU A 84 11.76 -10.93 -15.55
CA GLU A 84 11.75 -11.21 -17.00
C GLU A 84 10.36 -11.14 -17.64
N LEU A 85 9.30 -11.45 -16.91
CA LEU A 85 7.91 -11.36 -17.41
C LEU A 85 7.32 -9.95 -17.30
N ARG A 86 7.91 -9.08 -16.46
CA ARG A 86 7.30 -7.79 -16.05
C ARG A 86 7.37 -6.72 -17.14
N HIS A 87 8.43 -6.70 -17.96
CA HIS A 87 8.67 -5.64 -18.94
C HIS A 87 7.61 -5.58 -20.06
N GLN A 88 6.81 -6.64 -20.23
CA GLN A 88 5.79 -6.74 -21.27
C GLN A 88 4.40 -6.32 -20.78
N TRP A 89 4.20 -6.21 -19.47
CA TRP A 89 2.89 -5.92 -18.90
C TRP A 89 2.45 -4.49 -19.22
N GLN A 90 1.32 -4.39 -19.91
CA GLN A 90 0.64 -3.12 -20.17
C GLN A 90 -0.22 -2.69 -18.98
N GLN A 91 -0.60 -3.62 -18.11
CA GLN A 91 -1.37 -3.34 -16.90
C GLN A 91 -0.94 -4.28 -15.78
N PHE A 92 -0.82 -3.75 -14.56
CA PHE A 92 -0.51 -4.53 -13.37
C PHE A 92 -0.87 -3.74 -12.10
N TRP A 93 -1.10 -4.46 -11.01
CA TRP A 93 -1.15 -3.88 -9.68
C TRP A 93 0.26 -3.74 -9.12
N LEU A 94 0.61 -2.59 -8.58
CA LEU A 94 1.82 -2.37 -7.80
C LEU A 94 1.44 -2.34 -6.32
N VAL A 95 2.04 -3.21 -5.52
CA VAL A 95 1.65 -3.44 -4.13
C VAL A 95 2.86 -3.45 -3.20
N ASP A 96 2.82 -2.58 -2.20
CA ASP A 96 3.63 -2.68 -0.98
C ASP A 96 2.69 -3.04 0.19
N PRO A 97 2.73 -4.30 0.67
CA PRO A 97 1.78 -4.79 1.68
C PRO A 97 2.02 -4.18 3.06
N LEU A 98 3.25 -3.71 3.33
CA LEU A 98 3.64 -3.09 4.60
C LEU A 98 4.87 -2.20 4.34
N ASP A 99 4.62 -0.94 3.99
CA ASP A 99 5.66 0.09 3.90
C ASP A 99 5.95 0.62 5.31
N GLY A 100 7.20 0.59 5.74
CA GLY A 100 7.60 0.89 7.12
C GLY A 100 7.83 -0.34 8.01
N THR A 101 8.35 -1.46 7.47
CA THR A 101 8.66 -2.67 8.26
C THR A 101 9.60 -2.39 9.45
N ARG A 102 10.53 -1.45 9.31
CA ARG A 102 11.42 -1.06 10.43
C ARG A 102 10.65 -0.31 11.51
N GLU A 103 9.77 0.59 11.11
CA GLU A 103 8.90 1.37 11.97
C GLU A 103 7.89 0.46 12.69
N PHE A 104 7.42 -0.59 12.03
CA PHE A 104 6.62 -1.69 12.59
C PHE A 104 7.41 -2.45 13.67
N ILE A 105 8.63 -2.90 13.37
CA ILE A 105 9.54 -3.58 14.31
C ILE A 105 9.89 -2.67 15.50
N ASN A 106 10.08 -1.38 15.25
CA ASN A 106 10.42 -0.39 16.28
C ASN A 106 9.20 0.11 17.07
N LYS A 107 7.99 -0.39 16.78
CA LYS A 107 6.75 -0.04 17.50
C LYS A 107 6.45 1.45 17.49
N THR A 108 6.71 2.11 16.38
CA THR A 108 6.44 3.55 16.19
C THR A 108 5.00 3.81 15.73
N GLY A 109 4.39 2.84 15.05
CA GLY A 109 3.04 2.96 14.47
C GLY A 109 3.02 3.67 13.11
N GLU A 110 4.20 3.92 12.51
CA GLU A 110 4.37 4.62 11.25
C GLU A 110 4.56 3.62 10.10
N PHE A 111 3.48 3.00 9.65
CA PHE A 111 3.50 2.08 8.51
C PHE A 111 2.22 2.17 7.69
N THR A 112 2.29 1.82 6.41
CA THR A 112 1.16 1.92 5.47
C THR A 112 1.04 0.70 4.57
N VAL A 113 -0.12 0.58 3.90
CA VAL A 113 -0.37 -0.37 2.82
C VAL A 113 -0.50 0.44 1.53
N ASN A 114 0.33 0.19 0.53
CA ASN A 114 0.30 0.95 -0.72
C ASN A 114 -0.17 0.05 -1.87
N ILE A 115 -1.24 0.45 -2.57
CA ILE A 115 -1.80 -0.29 -3.72
C ILE A 115 -2.03 0.70 -4.86
N ALA A 116 -1.49 0.40 -6.05
CA ALA A 116 -1.71 1.21 -7.24
C ALA A 116 -2.02 0.35 -8.47
N LEU A 117 -2.92 0.80 -9.33
CA LEU A 117 -3.14 0.21 -10.65
C LEU A 117 -2.36 0.99 -11.69
N ILE A 118 -1.44 0.32 -12.37
CA ILE A 118 -0.67 0.88 -13.48
C ILE A 118 -1.25 0.39 -14.79
N ILE A 119 -1.52 1.30 -15.73
CA ILE A 119 -1.93 0.99 -17.11
C ILE A 119 -1.13 1.87 -18.07
N SER A 120 -0.48 1.24 -19.04
CA SER A 120 0.40 1.89 -20.03
C SER A 120 1.41 2.86 -19.40
N GLY A 121 1.99 2.45 -18.26
CA GLY A 121 2.97 3.25 -17.52
C GLY A 121 2.40 4.41 -16.70
N GLN A 122 1.08 4.54 -16.59
CA GLN A 122 0.43 5.59 -15.80
C GLN A 122 -0.30 5.00 -14.59
N VAL A 123 -0.24 5.70 -13.45
CA VAL A 123 -1.08 5.39 -12.28
C VAL A 123 -2.51 5.79 -12.60
N VAL A 124 -3.40 4.81 -12.70
CA VAL A 124 -4.83 5.02 -12.98
C VAL A 124 -5.67 5.02 -11.70
N LEU A 125 -5.18 4.34 -10.67
CA LEU A 125 -5.79 4.29 -9.35
C LEU A 125 -4.69 4.16 -8.32
N SER A 126 -4.84 4.82 -7.18
CA SER A 126 -3.95 4.67 -6.04
C SER A 126 -4.73 4.62 -4.73
N LEU A 127 -4.24 3.82 -3.81
CA LEU A 127 -4.78 3.65 -2.48
C LEU A 127 -3.63 3.56 -1.48
N ILE A 128 -3.77 4.25 -0.35
CA ILE A 128 -2.87 4.17 0.80
C ILE A 128 -3.70 3.85 2.04
N GLY A 129 -3.53 2.67 2.60
CA GLY A 129 -4.05 2.30 3.91
C GLY A 129 -3.11 2.78 5.01
N VAL A 130 -3.65 3.41 6.06
CA VAL A 130 -2.92 3.79 7.28
C VAL A 130 -3.52 3.01 8.44
N PRO A 131 -3.02 1.79 8.74
CA PRO A 131 -3.62 0.88 9.70
C PRO A 131 -3.84 1.50 11.09
N THR A 132 -2.82 2.17 11.63
CA THR A 132 -2.85 2.75 12.99
C THR A 132 -3.85 3.89 13.14
N LEU A 133 -4.34 4.45 12.03
CA LEU A 133 -5.39 5.48 12.03
C LEU A 133 -6.76 4.95 11.57
N GLY A 134 -6.87 3.67 11.18
CA GLY A 134 -8.11 3.14 10.59
C GLY A 134 -8.53 3.91 9.34
N ARG A 135 -7.57 4.40 8.55
CA ARG A 135 -7.80 5.35 7.45
C ARG A 135 -7.32 4.81 6.13
N ILE A 136 -7.98 5.22 5.05
CA ILE A 136 -7.57 4.97 3.68
C ILE A 136 -7.59 6.28 2.90
N TYR A 137 -6.54 6.55 2.13
CA TYR A 137 -6.54 7.56 1.07
C TYR A 137 -6.74 6.87 -0.27
N PHE A 138 -7.61 7.41 -1.11
CA PHE A 138 -7.96 6.82 -2.40
C PHE A 138 -8.06 7.89 -3.47
N SER A 139 -7.59 7.59 -4.68
CA SER A 139 -7.87 8.39 -5.86
C SER A 139 -7.85 7.55 -7.13
N GLN A 140 -8.61 8.01 -8.12
CA GLN A 140 -8.48 7.60 -9.52
C GLN A 140 -7.92 8.75 -10.35
N LYS A 141 -7.34 8.41 -11.50
CA LYS A 141 -6.85 9.38 -12.46
C LYS A 141 -7.92 10.41 -12.79
N ASP A 142 -7.52 11.67 -12.77
CA ASP A 142 -8.36 12.84 -13.04
C ASP A 142 -9.59 12.96 -12.09
N GLN A 143 -9.56 12.29 -10.93
CA GLN A 143 -10.58 12.39 -9.88
C GLN A 143 -10.00 12.99 -8.60
N PRO A 144 -10.85 13.54 -7.71
CA PRO A 144 -10.40 14.01 -6.41
C PRO A 144 -9.77 12.90 -5.56
N VAL A 145 -8.96 13.31 -4.58
CA VAL A 145 -8.53 12.43 -3.51
C VAL A 145 -9.62 12.34 -2.45
N TYR A 146 -9.87 11.13 -1.98
CA TYR A 146 -10.77 10.85 -0.88
C TYR A 146 -9.96 10.36 0.33
N CYS A 147 -10.35 10.82 1.49
CA CYS A 147 -9.96 10.25 2.77
C CYS A 147 -11.16 9.48 3.30
N ILE A 148 -10.95 8.21 3.62
CA ILE A 148 -11.97 7.28 4.04
C ILE A 148 -11.60 6.84 5.46
N ASP A 149 -12.41 7.22 6.42
CA ASP A 149 -12.21 6.87 7.83
C ASP A 149 -13.13 5.70 8.20
N ASP A 150 -12.59 4.69 8.88
CA ASP A 150 -13.35 3.59 9.46
C ASP A 150 -13.92 4.04 10.82
N THR A 151 -15.24 4.21 10.89
CA THR A 151 -15.95 4.72 12.06
C THR A 151 -16.91 3.67 12.61
N ALA A 152 -17.40 3.87 13.84
CA ALA A 152 -18.43 3.01 14.43
C ALA A 152 -19.73 2.96 13.59
N GLN A 153 -19.95 3.94 12.72
CA GLN A 153 -21.11 4.00 11.82
C GLN A 153 -20.81 3.48 10.40
N GLY A 154 -19.61 2.91 10.19
CA GLY A 154 -19.12 2.46 8.89
C GLY A 154 -18.17 3.45 8.22
N LEU A 155 -17.95 3.25 6.93
CA LEU A 155 -17.01 4.05 6.14
C LEU A 155 -17.49 5.48 5.90
N GLN A 156 -16.69 6.46 6.32
CA GLN A 156 -16.94 7.86 6.03
C GLN A 156 -15.98 8.41 4.97
N TRP A 157 -16.54 8.79 3.81
CA TRP A 157 -15.79 9.34 2.69
C TRP A 157 -15.78 10.86 2.75
N THR A 158 -14.59 11.45 2.81
CA THR A 158 -14.40 12.89 2.73
C THR A 158 -13.47 13.24 1.59
N GLN A 159 -13.95 14.04 0.64
CA GLN A 159 -13.10 14.60 -0.41
C GLN A 159 -12.04 15.53 0.22
N ARG A 160 -10.78 15.35 -0.19
CA ARG A 160 -9.67 16.21 0.20
C ARG A 160 -9.38 17.18 -0.93
N GLY A 161 -9.47 18.47 -0.64
CA GLY A 161 -8.99 19.50 -1.55
C GLY A 161 -7.47 19.44 -1.60
N ILE A 162 -6.91 19.16 -2.77
CA ILE A 162 -5.48 19.38 -3.00
C ILE A 162 -5.33 20.86 -3.32
N ALA A 163 -4.81 21.64 -2.37
CA ALA A 163 -4.34 22.98 -2.70
C ALA A 163 -3.14 22.85 -3.66
N PRO A 164 -3.06 23.63 -4.75
CA PRO A 164 -1.87 23.65 -5.58
C PRO A 164 -0.66 23.94 -4.68
N VAL A 165 0.31 23.03 -4.68
CA VAL A 165 1.58 23.30 -4.03
C VAL A 165 2.25 24.40 -4.83
N ASN A 166 2.56 25.52 -4.20
CA ASN A 166 3.38 26.54 -4.83
C ASN A 166 4.78 25.93 -5.03
N LEU A 167 5.18 25.76 -6.29
CA LEU A 167 6.48 25.19 -6.68
C LEU A 167 7.56 26.26 -6.91
N ASP A 168 7.27 27.54 -6.66
CA ASP A 168 8.22 28.65 -6.83
C ASP A 168 9.39 28.51 -5.84
N HIS A 169 9.17 27.81 -4.72
CA HIS A 169 10.19 27.47 -3.74
C HIS A 169 10.15 25.99 -3.39
N TRP A 170 11.18 25.25 -3.80
CA TRP A 170 11.41 23.87 -3.39
C TRP A 170 12.55 23.81 -2.36
N SER A 171 12.34 23.02 -1.32
CA SER A 171 13.38 22.65 -0.36
C SER A 171 13.70 21.18 -0.56
N VAL A 172 14.95 20.86 -0.88
CA VAL A 172 15.41 19.48 -0.98
C VAL A 172 16.02 19.09 0.36
N ALA A 173 15.38 18.14 1.05
CA ALA A 173 15.98 17.48 2.20
C ALA A 173 16.69 16.19 1.74
N MET A 174 18.01 16.15 1.84
CA MET A 174 18.82 14.96 1.54
C MET A 174 19.27 14.31 2.85
N SER A 175 18.77 13.12 3.14
CA SER A 175 19.28 12.28 4.23
C SER A 175 20.37 11.36 3.71
N ARG A 176 21.52 11.30 4.40
CA ARG A 176 22.62 10.38 4.10
C ARG A 176 22.59 9.26 5.14
N ARG A 177 22.28 8.02 4.76
CA ARG A 177 22.63 6.84 5.56
C ARG A 177 23.95 6.28 5.03
N SER A 178 25.06 6.52 5.73
CA SER A 178 26.28 5.71 5.55
C SER A 178 27.05 5.59 6.87
N GLU A 179 27.19 4.37 7.38
CA GLU A 179 28.12 4.03 8.47
C GLU A 179 29.53 3.64 7.98
N LYS A 180 29.85 3.77 6.70
CA LYS A 180 31.20 3.47 6.20
C LYS A 180 31.97 4.74 5.85
N ARG A 181 32.86 5.14 6.77
CA ARG A 181 34.08 5.88 6.41
C ARG A 181 35.03 4.89 5.74
N VAL A 182 35.22 5.04 4.43
CA VAL A 182 36.38 4.45 3.75
C VAL A 182 37.47 5.52 3.81
N TYR A 183 38.56 5.24 4.52
CA TYR A 183 39.84 5.94 4.37
C TYR A 183 40.66 5.23 3.29
#